data_AF-A0A3P0XHX2-F1
#
_entry.id   AF-A0A3P0XHX2-F1
#
_cell.length_a   1.000
_cell.length_b   1.000
_cell.length_c   1.000
_cell.angle_alpha   90.00
_cell.angle_beta   90.00
_cell.angle_gamma   90.00
#
_symmetry.space_group_name_H-M   'P 1'
#
loop_
_entity.id
_entity.type
_entity.pdbx_description
1 polymer ?
#
loop_
_entity_poly.entity_id
_entity_poly.type
_entity_poly.pdbx_seq_one_letter_code
_entity_poly.pdbx_strand_id
1 'polypeptide(L)'
;MKAIERAFYRRSREVHPDRFAQASAEKQQWSLEQTSLLNDAYRALKDPIARTEYLLRLEGITLAEDAATADRQEKKNVPPELLAEVFELNMQLEEMRMNAQMGEDDPQLRRDLEQAQAEFAGQFAGIEAAIRTEWGKWDAASNSDNSADKQAAAERMAALLDKRRYVRNLVRDVQQALGN
;
A
#
# COMPACT_ATOMS: atom_id res chain seq x y z
N MET A 1 -8.24 -1.21 -16.63
CA MET A 1 -8.43 -2.63 -16.22
C MET A 1 -8.51 -3.59 -17.42
N LYS A 2 -9.55 -3.54 -18.27
CA LYS A 2 -9.73 -4.51 -19.39
C LYS A 2 -8.53 -4.66 -20.33
N ALA A 3 -7.73 -3.62 -20.56
CA ALA A 3 -6.55 -3.68 -21.43
C ALA A 3 -5.41 -4.54 -20.83
N ILE A 4 -5.15 -4.41 -19.53
CA ILE A 4 -4.09 -5.17 -18.82
C ILE A 4 -4.46 -6.65 -18.77
N GLU A 5 -5.71 -6.97 -18.45
CA GLU A 5 -6.22 -8.36 -18.46
C GLU A 5 -6.10 -9.00 -19.85
N ARG A 6 -6.50 -8.28 -20.91
CA ARG A 6 -6.34 -8.77 -22.29
C ARG A 6 -4.88 -9.01 -22.65
N ALA A 7 -3.97 -8.11 -22.24
CA ALA A 7 -2.55 -8.28 -22.48
C ALA A 7 -1.99 -9.49 -21.71
N PHE A 8 -2.37 -9.67 -20.45
CA PHE A 8 -2.01 -10.81 -19.63
C PHE A 8 -2.44 -12.14 -20.26
N TYR A 9 -3.72 -12.29 -20.63
CA TYR A 9 -4.20 -13.52 -21.25
C TYR A 9 -3.55 -13.82 -22.59
N ARG A 10 -3.30 -12.79 -23.42
CA ARG A 10 -2.59 -12.96 -24.68
C ARG A 10 -1.15 -13.46 -24.45
N ARG A 11 -0.39 -12.79 -23.57
CA ARG A 11 0.99 -13.18 -23.25
C ARG A 11 1.07 -14.53 -22.54
N SER A 12 0.12 -14.85 -21.67
CA SER A 12 0.06 -16.12 -20.95
C SER A 12 -0.02 -17.28 -21.95
N ARG A 13 -0.83 -17.14 -23.00
CA ARG A 13 -0.89 -18.13 -24.10
C ARG A 13 0.40 -18.24 -24.90
N GLU A 14 1.28 -17.24 -24.91
CA GLU A 14 2.56 -17.32 -25.63
C GLU A 14 3.60 -18.08 -24.81
N VAL A 15 3.59 -17.93 -23.48
CA VAL A 15 4.63 -18.43 -22.58
C VAL A 15 4.20 -19.62 -21.71
N HIS A 16 2.95 -20.10 -21.82
CA HIS A 16 2.40 -21.14 -20.93
C HIS A 16 3.19 -22.46 -20.96
N PRO A 17 3.49 -23.08 -19.79
CA PRO A 17 4.26 -24.33 -19.71
C PRO A 17 3.72 -25.46 -20.58
N ASP A 18 2.40 -25.63 -20.68
CA ASP A 18 1.77 -26.64 -21.53
C ASP A 18 2.22 -26.58 -23.01
N ARG A 19 2.54 -25.39 -23.53
CA ARG A 19 3.03 -25.25 -24.92
C ARG A 19 4.46 -25.74 -25.10
N PHE A 20 5.22 -25.81 -24.01
CA PHE A 20 6.62 -26.20 -23.99
C PHE A 20 6.81 -27.56 -23.31
N ALA A 21 5.74 -28.27 -22.94
CA ALA A 21 5.80 -29.56 -22.24
C ALA A 21 6.60 -30.65 -22.99
N GLN A 22 6.66 -30.57 -24.33
CA GLN A 22 7.45 -31.47 -25.18
C GLN A 22 8.75 -30.82 -25.69
N ALA A 23 9.08 -29.60 -25.25
CA ALA A 23 10.30 -28.90 -25.64
C ALA A 23 11.52 -29.37 -24.84
N SER A 24 12.71 -28.86 -25.17
CA SER A 24 13.92 -29.10 -24.39
C SER A 24 13.77 -28.58 -22.96
N ALA A 25 14.54 -29.16 -22.02
CA ALA A 25 14.54 -28.74 -20.61
C ALA A 25 14.81 -27.23 -20.45
N GLU A 26 15.72 -26.67 -21.25
CA GLU A 26 15.99 -25.23 -21.29
C GLU A 26 14.75 -24.40 -21.66
N LYS A 27 13.97 -24.84 -22.65
CA LYS A 27 12.74 -24.15 -23.06
C LYS A 27 11.60 -24.31 -22.06
N GLN A 28 11.53 -25.45 -21.39
CA GLN A 28 10.59 -25.66 -20.29
C GLN A 28 10.90 -24.73 -19.12
N GLN A 29 12.17 -24.64 -18.72
CA GLN A 29 12.62 -23.73 -17.66
C GLN A 29 12.36 -22.27 -18.03
N TRP A 30 12.72 -21.86 -19.25
CA TRP A 30 12.41 -20.52 -19.76
C TRP A 30 10.91 -20.20 -19.68
N SER A 31 10.04 -21.14 -20.09
CA SER A 31 8.59 -20.97 -20.04
C SER A 31 8.06 -20.79 -18.61
N LEU A 32 8.60 -21.54 -17.65
CA LEU A 32 8.26 -21.39 -16.22
C LEU A 32 8.66 -19.99 -15.70
N GLU A 33 9.89 -19.56 -15.99
CA GLU A 33 10.40 -18.24 -15.58
C GLU A 33 9.56 -17.10 -16.19
N GLN A 34 9.27 -17.17 -17.48
CA GLN A 34 8.45 -16.16 -18.16
C GLN A 34 7.02 -16.13 -17.63
N THR A 35 6.44 -17.29 -17.31
CA THR A 35 5.11 -17.36 -16.70
C THR A 35 5.10 -16.74 -15.32
N SER A 36 6.13 -16.99 -14.49
CA SER A 36 6.27 -16.33 -13.18
C SER A 36 6.39 -14.82 -13.33
N LEU A 37 7.30 -14.35 -14.19
CA LEU A 37 7.51 -12.92 -14.43
C LEU A 37 6.23 -12.23 -14.92
N LEU A 38 5.49 -12.88 -15.83
CA LEU A 38 4.22 -12.36 -16.33
C LEU A 38 3.16 -12.27 -15.23
N ASN A 39 3.07 -13.25 -14.35
CA ASN A 39 2.15 -13.24 -13.22
C ASN A 39 2.49 -12.12 -12.24
N ASP A 40 3.76 -11.91 -11.94
CA ASP A 40 4.21 -10.86 -11.03
C ASP A 40 3.96 -9.47 -11.61
N ALA A 41 4.28 -9.26 -12.89
CA ALA A 41 3.94 -8.04 -13.61
C ALA A 41 2.43 -7.77 -13.61
N TYR A 42 1.61 -8.80 -13.83
CA TYR A 42 0.16 -8.65 -13.80
C TYR A 42 -0.37 -8.28 -12.42
N ARG A 43 0.12 -8.93 -11.36
CA ARG A 43 -0.24 -8.60 -9.96
C ARG A 43 0.12 -7.16 -9.63
N ALA A 44 1.35 -6.75 -9.93
CA ALA A 44 1.84 -5.40 -9.66
C ALA A 44 1.04 -4.32 -10.41
N LEU A 45 0.69 -4.55 -11.68
CA LEU A 45 -0.04 -3.55 -12.48
C LEU A 45 -1.56 -3.52 -12.21
N LYS A 46 -2.12 -4.61 -11.67
CA LYS A 46 -3.55 -4.73 -11.36
C LYS A 46 -3.90 -4.00 -10.07
N ASP A 47 -3.07 -4.12 -9.04
CA ASP A 47 -3.27 -3.40 -7.79
C ASP A 47 -2.80 -1.95 -7.94
N PRO A 48 -3.67 -0.94 -7.75
CA PRO A 48 -3.30 0.45 -7.97
C PRO A 48 -2.18 0.95 -7.05
N ILE A 49 -2.09 0.42 -5.83
CA ILE A 49 -1.07 0.81 -4.85
C ILE A 49 0.26 0.17 -5.22
N ALA A 50 0.31 -1.14 -5.44
CA ALA A 50 1.51 -1.84 -5.91
C ALA A 50 2.04 -1.26 -7.23
N ARG A 51 1.13 -0.84 -8.13
CA ARG A 51 1.51 -0.14 -9.36
C ARG A 51 2.16 1.20 -9.07
N THR A 52 1.64 1.97 -8.12
CA THR A 52 2.21 3.24 -7.69
C THR A 52 3.59 3.03 -7.09
N GLU A 53 3.74 2.05 -6.20
CA GLU A 53 5.02 1.70 -5.58
C GLU A 53 6.06 1.30 -6.63
N TYR A 54 5.67 0.46 -7.58
CA TYR A 54 6.54 0.07 -8.69
C TYR A 54 6.94 1.25 -9.56
N LEU A 55 6.01 2.16 -9.87
CA LEU A 55 6.30 3.38 -10.60
C LEU A 55 7.34 4.24 -9.87
N LEU A 56 7.18 4.44 -8.56
CA LEU A 56 8.11 5.24 -7.76
C LEU A 56 9.52 4.64 -7.76
N ARG A 57 9.65 3.31 -7.69
CA ARG A 57 10.95 2.63 -7.84
C ARG A 57 11.60 2.89 -9.20
N LEU A 58 10.82 2.94 -10.28
CA LEU A 58 11.34 3.27 -11.61
C LEU A 58 11.83 4.73 -11.70
N GLU A 59 11.21 5.64 -10.96
CA GLU A 59 11.66 7.03 -10.81
C GLU A 59 12.81 7.19 -9.80
N GLY A 60 13.34 6.09 -9.24
CA GLY A 60 14.45 6.12 -8.29
C GLY A 60 14.06 6.55 -6.87
N ILE A 61 12.77 6.59 -6.54
CA ILE A 61 12.28 6.91 -5.21
C ILE A 61 12.20 5.64 -4.36
N THR A 62 13.01 5.60 -3.30
CA THR A 62 12.98 4.51 -2.31
C THR A 62 11.84 4.73 -1.32
N LEU A 63 10.94 3.75 -1.22
CA LEU A 63 9.87 3.77 -0.25
C LEU A 63 10.34 3.28 1.13
N ALA A 64 9.64 3.68 2.19
CA ALA A 64 9.97 3.26 3.55
C ALA A 64 10.00 1.73 3.74
N GLU A 65 9.22 0.97 2.96
CA GLU A 65 9.24 -0.51 2.99
C GLU A 65 10.57 -1.09 2.50
N ASP A 66 11.18 -0.47 1.48
CA ASP A 66 12.43 -0.95 0.86
C ASP A 66 13.66 -0.60 1.72
N ALA A 67 13.55 0.42 2.58
CA ALA A 67 14.59 0.80 3.55
C ALA A 67 14.61 -0.11 4.80
N ALA A 68 13.52 -0.83 5.09
CA ALA A 68 13.36 -1.64 6.30
C ALA A 68 14.17 -2.95 6.31
N THR A 69 14.84 -3.30 5.21
CA THR A 69 15.79 -4.43 5.16
C THR A 69 17.17 -4.09 5.73
N ALA A 70 17.46 -2.83 6.05
CA ALA A 70 18.77 -2.40 6.55
C ALA A 70 18.87 -2.29 8.07
N ASP A 71 17.78 -2.15 8.83
CA ASP A 71 17.78 -2.26 10.29
C ASP A 71 16.33 -2.31 10.79
N ARG A 72 16.04 -3.21 11.74
CA ARG A 72 14.75 -3.27 12.46
C ARG A 72 14.62 -2.10 13.43
N GLN A 73 14.56 -0.90 12.89
CA GLN A 73 13.96 0.24 13.55
C GLN A 73 12.98 0.79 12.54
N GLU A 74 11.73 0.37 12.70
CA GLU A 74 10.58 1.21 12.36
C GLU A 74 10.82 2.56 13.05
N LYS A 75 11.59 3.44 12.41
CA LYS A 75 11.59 4.85 12.77
C LYS A 75 10.19 5.29 12.45
N LYS A 76 9.41 5.32 13.53
CA LYS A 76 8.13 5.99 13.72
C LYS A 76 8.25 7.44 13.26
N ASN A 77 8.40 7.66 11.96
CA ASN A 77 8.14 8.95 11.35
C ASN A 77 6.62 9.04 11.26
N VAL A 78 5.99 9.20 12.43
CA VAL A 78 4.58 9.57 12.52
C VAL A 78 4.48 10.88 11.75
N PRO A 79 3.61 10.96 10.72
CA PRO A 79 3.40 12.22 10.02
C PRO A 79 3.11 13.32 11.06
N PRO A 80 3.83 14.46 11.06
CA PRO A 80 3.69 15.47 12.11
C PRO A 80 2.25 15.92 12.34
N GLU A 81 1.46 15.92 11.27
CA GLU A 81 0.04 16.24 11.29
C GLU A 81 -0.88 15.18 11.89
N LEU A 82 -0.35 14.01 12.29
CA LEU A 82 -1.09 12.93 12.96
C LEU A 82 -0.63 12.70 14.41
N LEU A 83 0.38 13.45 14.88
CA LEU A 83 1.02 13.18 16.18
C LEU A 83 0.04 13.27 17.35
N ALA A 84 -0.85 14.26 17.33
CA ALA A 84 -1.80 14.48 18.42
C ALA A 84 -2.86 13.37 18.47
N GLU A 85 -3.45 13.06 17.31
CA GLU A 85 -4.49 12.03 17.17
C GLU A 85 -3.94 10.65 17.53
N VAL A 86 -2.70 10.36 17.13
CA VAL A 86 -2.01 9.10 17.47
C VAL A 86 -1.74 9.00 18.96
N PHE A 87 -1.29 10.09 19.57
CA PHE A 87 -0.99 10.11 21.00
C PHE A 87 -2.26 9.82 21.81
N GLU A 88 -3.34 10.54 21.50
CA GLU A 88 -4.66 10.32 22.11
C GLU A 88 -5.13 8.87 21.92
N LEU A 89 -5.05 8.36 20.69
CA LEU A 89 -5.45 6.98 20.40
C LEU A 89 -4.65 5.96 21.21
N ASN A 90 -3.34 6.13 21.29
CA ASN A 90 -2.48 5.20 22.04
C ASN A 90 -2.85 5.20 23.54
N MET A 91 -3.20 6.36 24.10
CA MET A 91 -3.69 6.43 25.49
C MET A 91 -4.99 5.65 25.67
N GLN A 92 -5.97 5.86 24.78
CA GLN A 92 -7.25 5.15 24.82
C GLN A 92 -7.07 3.62 24.65
N LEU A 93 -6.17 3.20 23.76
CA LEU A 93 -5.86 1.78 23.57
C LEU A 93 -5.16 1.17 24.79
N GLU A 94 -4.28 1.92 25.45
CA GLU A 94 -3.63 1.47 26.69
C GLU A 94 -4.64 1.35 27.83
N GLU A 95 -5.52 2.34 27.99
CA GLU A 95 -6.62 2.32 28.95
C GLU A 95 -7.54 1.11 28.71
N MET A 96 -7.92 0.85 27.46
CA MET A 96 -8.78 -0.30 27.13
C MET A 96 -8.12 -1.63 27.49
N ARG A 97 -6.81 -1.75 27.26
CA ARG A 97 -6.04 -2.96 27.64
C ARG A 97 -5.97 -3.11 29.15
N MET A 98 -5.82 -2.02 29.91
CA MET A 98 -5.83 -2.05 31.37
C MET A 98 -7.19 -2.45 31.92
N ASN A 99 -8.28 -1.86 31.42
CA ASN A 99 -9.65 -2.21 31.82
C ASN A 99 -9.94 -3.69 31.57
N ALA A 100 -9.55 -4.20 30.38
CA ALA A 100 -9.70 -5.61 30.05
C ALA A 100 -8.92 -6.55 31.00
N GLN A 101 -7.72 -6.16 31.46
CA GLN A 101 -6.94 -6.94 32.44
C GLN A 101 -7.59 -6.95 33.83
N MET A 102 -8.28 -5.89 34.21
CA MET A 102 -9.02 -5.79 35.47
C MET A 102 -10.43 -6.41 35.40
N GLY A 103 -10.86 -6.85 34.22
CA GLY A 103 -12.22 -7.37 34.00
C GLY A 103 -13.28 -6.27 33.98
N GLU A 104 -12.87 -5.02 33.77
CA GLU A 104 -13.73 -3.85 33.64
C GLU A 104 -14.04 -3.60 32.16
N ASP A 105 -15.25 -3.11 31.89
CA ASP A 105 -15.67 -2.67 30.57
C ASP A 105 -16.13 -1.21 30.68
N ASP A 106 -15.55 -0.34 29.85
CA ASP A 106 -15.95 1.06 29.75
C ASP A 106 -16.67 1.29 28.42
N PRO A 107 -18.02 1.40 28.43
CA PRO A 107 -18.80 1.65 27.23
C PRO A 107 -18.50 3.00 26.57
N GLN A 108 -18.04 4.01 27.33
CA GLN A 108 -17.69 5.31 26.77
C GLN A 108 -16.36 5.20 26.01
N LEU A 109 -15.35 4.59 26.62
CA LEU A 109 -14.06 4.33 25.95
C LEU A 109 -14.24 3.51 24.67
N ARG A 110 -15.12 2.50 24.67
CA ARG A 110 -15.45 1.74 23.45
C ARG A 110 -16.03 2.64 22.35
N ARG A 111 -16.96 3.53 22.69
CA ARG A 111 -17.55 4.50 21.74
C ARG A 111 -16.50 5.47 21.19
N ASP A 112 -15.60 5.94 22.03
CA ASP A 112 -14.54 6.86 21.63
C ASP A 112 -13.58 6.19 20.64
N LEU A 113 -13.23 4.91 20.87
CA LEU A 113 -12.44 4.10 19.94
C LEU A 113 -13.18 3.79 18.63
N GLU A 114 -14.48 3.52 18.67
CA GLU A 114 -15.31 3.37 17.47
C GLU A 114 -15.37 4.66 16.65
N GLN A 115 -15.46 5.82 17.31
CA GLN A 115 -15.39 7.12 16.66
C GLN A 115 -14.01 7.35 16.02
N ALA A 116 -12.93 7.10 16.75
CA ALA A 116 -11.58 7.21 16.22
C ALA A 116 -11.36 6.28 15.00
N GLN A 117 -11.90 5.05 15.05
CA GLN A 117 -11.89 4.13 13.91
C GLN A 117 -12.55 4.74 12.68
N ALA A 118 -13.74 5.34 12.84
CA ALA A 118 -14.46 5.99 11.75
C ALA A 118 -13.69 7.18 11.18
N GLU A 119 -13.06 7.99 12.04
CA GLU A 119 -12.23 9.12 11.65
C GLU A 119 -11.01 8.66 10.83
N PHE A 120 -10.26 7.67 11.30
CA PHE A 120 -9.12 7.13 10.55
C PHE A 120 -9.54 6.44 9.25
N ALA A 121 -10.69 5.77 9.21
CA ALA A 121 -11.25 5.23 7.97
C ALA A 121 -11.57 6.34 6.95
N GLY A 122 -12.12 7.47 7.42
CA GLY A 122 -12.32 8.68 6.61
C GLY A 122 -11.01 9.26 6.09
N GLN A 123 -10.00 9.38 6.95
CA GLN A 123 -8.66 9.83 6.55
C GLN A 123 -8.04 8.91 5.50
N PHE A 124 -8.15 7.58 5.69
CA PHE A 124 -7.66 6.59 4.74
C PHE A 124 -8.31 6.76 3.36
N ALA A 125 -9.64 6.93 3.31
CA ALA A 125 -10.37 7.19 2.07
C ALA A 125 -9.94 8.52 1.40
N GLY A 126 -9.67 9.55 2.20
CA GLY A 126 -9.13 10.82 1.73
C GLY A 126 -7.74 10.69 1.11
N ILE A 127 -6.85 9.92 1.75
CA ILE A 127 -5.50 9.64 1.24
C ILE A 127 -5.58 8.87 -0.09
N GLU A 128 -6.43 7.85 -0.19
CA GLU A 128 -6.68 7.11 -1.42
C GLU A 128 -7.16 8.02 -2.56
N ALA A 129 -8.01 9.00 -2.26
CA ALA A 129 -8.46 10.00 -3.24
C ALA A 129 -7.34 10.97 -3.64
N ALA A 130 -6.49 11.37 -2.70
CA ALA A 130 -5.33 12.21 -2.98
C ALA A 130 -4.32 11.48 -3.88
N ILE A 131 -4.01 10.21 -3.61
CA ILE A 131 -3.14 9.38 -4.47
C ILE A 131 -3.70 9.33 -5.90
N ARG A 132 -5.01 9.11 -6.04
CA ARG A 132 -5.68 9.13 -7.36
C ARG A 132 -5.52 10.47 -8.09
N THR A 133 -5.53 11.57 -7.34
CA THR A 133 -5.34 12.91 -7.91
C THR A 133 -3.91 13.11 -8.39
N GLU A 134 -2.92 12.64 -7.63
CA GLU A 134 -1.51 12.70 -8.05
C GLU A 134 -1.21 11.80 -9.26
N TRP A 135 -1.91 10.66 -9.44
CA TRP A 135 -1.82 9.89 -10.69
C TRP A 135 -2.17 10.73 -11.92
N GLY A 136 -3.27 11.49 -11.86
CA GLY A 136 -3.67 12.35 -12.97
C GLY A 136 -2.66 13.46 -13.27
N LYS A 137 -2.02 14.02 -12.22
CA LYS A 137 -0.95 15.02 -12.38
C LYS A 137 0.30 14.40 -12.99
N TRP A 138 0.70 13.21 -12.53
CA TRP A 138 1.83 12.47 -13.08
C TRP A 138 1.59 12.09 -14.55
N ASP A 139 0.40 11.61 -14.89
CA ASP A 139 0.01 11.28 -16.26
C ASP A 139 0.05 12.53 -17.17
N ALA A 140 -0.49 13.66 -16.70
CA ALA A 140 -0.46 14.91 -17.45
C ALA A 140 0.99 15.39 -17.67
N ALA A 141 1.82 15.39 -16.63
CA ALA A 141 3.22 15.79 -16.71
C ALA A 141 4.05 14.87 -17.62
N SER A 142 3.77 13.57 -17.59
CA SER A 142 4.44 12.58 -18.46
C SER A 142 4.07 12.76 -19.94
N ASN A 143 2.85 13.19 -20.24
CA ASN A 143 2.43 13.48 -21.61
C ASN A 143 3.01 14.79 -22.17
N SER A 144 3.35 15.74 -21.28
CA SER A 144 3.94 17.04 -21.65
C SER A 144 5.46 17.10 -21.51
N ASP A 145 6.12 15.97 -21.22
CA ASP A 145 7.56 15.86 -20.95
C ASP A 145 8.08 16.83 -19.86
N ASN A 146 7.23 17.11 -18.85
CA ASN A 146 7.58 18.00 -17.75
C ASN A 146 8.18 17.21 -16.58
N SER A 147 9.50 17.07 -16.59
CA SER A 147 10.26 16.32 -15.58
C SER A 147 10.09 16.87 -14.16
N ALA A 148 9.98 18.19 -13.97
CA ALA A 148 9.84 18.79 -12.64
C ALA A 148 8.48 18.46 -12.00
N ASP A 149 7.39 18.58 -12.76
CA ASP A 149 6.05 18.25 -12.27
C ASP A 149 5.89 16.74 -12.06
N LYS A 150 6.53 15.93 -12.90
CA LYS A 150 6.57 14.47 -12.74
C LYS A 150 7.24 14.08 -11.43
N GLN A 151 8.40 14.66 -11.13
CA GLN A 151 9.12 14.46 -9.88
C GLN A 151 8.31 14.92 -8.67
N ALA A 152 7.68 16.10 -8.75
CA ALA A 152 6.85 16.62 -7.67
C ALA A 152 5.63 15.75 -7.38
N ALA A 153 4.97 15.21 -8.42
CA ALA A 153 3.88 14.26 -8.26
C ALA A 153 4.37 12.95 -7.64
N ALA A 154 5.55 12.46 -8.04
CA ALA A 154 6.14 11.24 -7.52
C ALA A 154 6.49 11.35 -6.02
N GLU A 155 7.10 12.45 -5.60
CA GLU A 155 7.40 12.72 -4.18
C GLU A 155 6.13 12.82 -3.33
N ARG A 156 5.07 13.46 -3.85
CA ARG A 156 3.77 13.50 -3.17
C ARG A 156 3.12 12.13 -3.05
N MET A 157 3.18 11.31 -4.10
CA MET A 157 2.69 9.93 -4.05
C MET A 157 3.43 9.13 -2.97
N ALA A 158 4.76 9.26 -2.88
CA ALA A 158 5.56 8.58 -1.86
C ALA A 158 5.11 8.99 -0.44
N ALA A 159 4.99 10.29 -0.16
CA ALA A 159 4.52 10.78 1.14
C ALA A 159 3.10 10.29 1.49
N LEU A 160 2.19 10.24 0.51
CA LEU A 160 0.84 9.72 0.70
C LEU A 160 0.82 8.22 0.96
N LEU A 161 1.70 7.42 0.34
CA LEU A 161 1.82 5.98 0.60
C LEU A 161 2.32 5.70 2.02
N ASP A 162 3.30 6.46 2.50
CA ASP A 162 3.77 6.35 3.88
C ASP A 162 2.64 6.67 4.88
N LYS A 163 1.92 7.78 4.65
CA LYS A 163 0.77 8.16 5.47
C LYS A 163 -0.34 7.09 5.43
N ARG A 164 -0.64 6.56 4.25
CA ARG A 164 -1.62 5.48 4.06
C ARG A 164 -1.26 4.25 4.88
N ARG A 165 0.00 3.82 4.83
CA ARG A 165 0.51 2.66 5.57
C ARG A 165 0.31 2.86 7.06
N TYR A 166 0.64 4.06 7.54
CA TYR A 166 0.52 4.43 8.93
C TYR A 166 -0.93 4.42 9.42
N VAL A 167 -1.85 5.12 8.72
CA VAL A 167 -3.28 5.14 9.06
C VAL A 167 -3.91 3.74 9.01
N ARG A 168 -3.54 2.91 8.02
CA ARG A 168 -3.99 1.51 7.95
C ARG A 168 -3.59 0.71 9.19
N ASN A 169 -2.37 0.90 9.69
CA ASN A 169 -1.91 0.21 10.90
C ASN A 169 -2.69 0.67 12.12
N LEU A 170 -2.98 1.98 12.26
CA LEU A 170 -3.82 2.49 13.35
C LEU A 170 -5.23 1.87 13.32
N VAL A 171 -5.89 1.86 12.15
CA VAL A 171 -7.23 1.24 12.02
C VAL A 171 -7.21 -0.23 12.45
N ARG A 172 -6.17 -0.97 12.06
CA ARG A 172 -6.01 -2.38 12.45
C ARG A 172 -5.82 -2.51 13.97
N ASP A 173 -5.00 -1.66 14.58
CA ASP A 173 -4.71 -1.73 16.01
C ASP A 173 -5.97 -1.39 16.85
N VAL A 174 -6.82 -0.48 16.38
CA VAL A 174 -8.14 -0.19 16.97
C VAL A 174 -9.10 -1.37 16.82
N GLN A 175 -9.17 -1.99 15.64
CA GLN A 175 -10.00 -3.18 15.42
C GLN A 175 -9.62 -4.32 16.37
N GLN A 176 -8.32 -4.55 16.55
CA GLN A 176 -7.81 -5.56 17.48
C GLN A 176 -8.21 -5.27 18.93
N ALA A 177 -8.17 -4.00 19.36
CA ALA A 177 -8.58 -3.62 20.71
C ALA A 177 -10.10 -3.77 20.91
N LEU A 178 -10.90 -3.44 19.91
CA LEU A 178 -12.35 -3.61 19.92
C LEU A 178 -12.79 -5.09 19.82
N GLY A 179 -11.90 -6.00 19.46
CA GLY A 179 -12.20 -7.42 19.26
C GLY A 179 -12.97 -7.71 17.95
N ASN A 180 -12.87 -6.81 16.96
CA ASN A 180 -13.54 -6.88 15.67
C ASN A 180 -12.61 -7.31 14.53
#